data_AF-A0A6J4R872-F1
#
_entry.id   AF-A0A6J4R872-F1
#
_cell.length_a   1.000
_cell.length_b   1.000
_cell.length_c   1.000
_cell.angle_alpha   90.00
_cell.angle_beta   90.00
_cell.angle_gamma   90.00
#
_symmetry.space_group_name_H-M   'P 1'
#
loop_
_entity.id
_entity.type
_entity.pdbx_description
1 polymer ?
#
loop_
_entity_poly.entity_id
_entity_poly.type
_entity_poly.pdbx_seq_one_letter_code
_entity_poly.pdbx_strand_id
1 'polypeptide(L)'
;MRLPLSWLHEYCAPDLDAARLASRLALTGTEVDRIHHHGVSEEDSFVVGRVLSCHRHPEADRLTVCIVAVGEGDTAEIVCGAPNVEHDMTVAVAQPGAVMPDGTRLGLAKLRGVVSHGMILAE
;
A
#
# COMPACT_ATOMS: atom_id res chain seq x y z
N MET A 1 -13.89 -19.28 1.01
CA MET A 1 -13.12 -18.92 -0.21
C MET A 1 -13.18 -17.41 -0.36
N ARG A 2 -12.08 -16.75 -0.76
CA ARG A 2 -12.06 -15.32 -1.09
C ARG A 2 -11.67 -15.18 -2.55
N LEU A 3 -12.27 -14.25 -3.26
CA LEU A 3 -11.94 -13.97 -4.66
C LEU A 3 -12.15 -12.47 -4.95
N PRO A 4 -11.31 -11.86 -5.81
CA PRO A 4 -11.53 -10.50 -6.28
C PRO A 4 -12.76 -10.42 -7.20
N LEU A 5 -13.58 -9.39 -7.03
CA LEU A 5 -14.75 -9.16 -7.89
C LEU A 5 -14.34 -8.93 -9.36
N SER A 6 -13.21 -8.25 -9.59
CA SER A 6 -12.65 -8.03 -10.92
C SER A 6 -12.37 -9.34 -11.64
N TRP A 7 -11.78 -10.32 -10.96
CA TRP A 7 -11.50 -11.63 -11.54
C TRP A 7 -12.78 -12.41 -11.88
N LEU A 8 -13.82 -12.33 -11.05
CA LEU A 8 -15.12 -12.92 -11.36
C LEU A 8 -15.74 -12.29 -12.62
N HIS A 9 -15.60 -10.97 -12.76
CA HIS A 9 -16.09 -10.21 -13.91
C HIS A 9 -15.38 -10.56 -15.23
N GLU A 10 -14.18 -11.15 -15.21
CA GLU A 10 -13.55 -11.68 -16.42
C GLU A 10 -14.33 -12.87 -17.03
N TYR A 11 -15.14 -13.57 -16.23
CA TYR A 11 -15.97 -14.70 -16.69
C TYR A 11 -17.44 -14.31 -16.87
N CYS A 12 -17.97 -13.51 -15.94
CA CYS A 12 -19.35 -13.04 -15.96
C CYS A 12 -19.44 -11.71 -15.21
N ALA A 13 -19.68 -10.63 -15.95
CA ALA A 13 -19.86 -9.28 -15.41
C ALA A 13 -21.32 -8.84 -15.56
N PRO A 14 -22.23 -9.29 -14.67
CA PRO A 14 -23.57 -8.73 -14.66
C PRO A 14 -23.47 -7.26 -14.23
N ASP A 15 -24.35 -6.41 -14.77
CA ASP A 15 -24.45 -4.99 -14.39
C ASP A 15 -25.09 -4.86 -12.98
N LEU A 16 -24.36 -5.32 -11.97
CA LEU A 16 -24.76 -5.38 -10.58
C LEU A 16 -23.58 -4.93 -9.71
N ASP A 17 -23.87 -4.16 -8.67
CA ASP A 17 -22.89 -3.89 -7.63
C ASP A 17 -22.58 -5.14 -6.79
N ALA A 18 -21.53 -5.06 -5.97
CA ALA A 18 -21.07 -6.16 -5.12
C ALA A 18 -22.16 -6.66 -4.15
N ALA A 19 -22.96 -5.76 -3.58
CA ALA A 19 -23.99 -6.12 -2.60
C ALA A 19 -25.17 -6.85 -3.27
N ARG A 20 -25.57 -6.41 -4.46
CA ARG A 20 -26.63 -7.03 -5.23
C ARG A 20 -26.19 -8.37 -5.81
N LEU A 21 -24.94 -8.47 -6.27
CA LEU A 21 -24.35 -9.74 -6.68
C LEU A 21 -24.34 -10.74 -5.52
N ALA A 22 -23.86 -10.34 -4.34
CA ALA A 22 -23.85 -11.17 -3.14
C ALA A 22 -25.25 -11.69 -2.78
N SER A 23 -26.26 -10.81 -2.83
CA SER A 23 -27.66 -11.17 -2.60
C SER A 23 -28.16 -12.22 -3.61
N ARG A 24 -27.75 -12.13 -4.88
CA ARG A 24 -28.16 -13.07 -5.93
C ARG A 24 -27.48 -14.43 -5.79
N LEU A 25 -26.20 -14.45 -5.41
CA LEU A 25 -25.45 -15.67 -5.12
C LEU A 25 -26.07 -16.43 -3.94
N ALA A 26 -26.50 -15.70 -2.89
CA ALA A 26 -27.15 -16.30 -1.73
C ALA A 26 -28.46 -17.02 -2.12
N LEU A 27 -29.25 -16.43 -3.03
CA LEU A 27 -30.49 -17.05 -3.54
C LEU A 27 -30.25 -18.34 -4.33
N THR A 28 -29.06 -18.53 -4.90
CA THR A 28 -28.67 -19.76 -5.60
C THR A 28 -27.93 -20.75 -4.70
N GLY A 29 -27.86 -20.51 -3.39
CA GLY A 29 -27.20 -21.37 -2.40
C GLY A 29 -25.71 -21.10 -2.19
N THR A 30 -25.16 -20.01 -2.73
CA THR A 30 -23.78 -19.57 -2.50
C THR A 30 -23.78 -18.37 -1.56
N GLU A 31 -23.65 -18.63 -0.26
CA GLU A 31 -23.63 -17.59 0.76
C GLU A 31 -22.38 -16.71 0.67
N VAL A 32 -22.55 -15.41 0.91
CA VAL A 32 -21.47 -14.42 0.96
C VAL A 32 -21.38 -13.88 2.39
N ASP A 33 -20.36 -14.30 3.14
CA ASP A 33 -20.14 -13.87 4.53
C ASP A 33 -19.80 -12.36 4.61
N ARG A 34 -18.86 -11.90 3.78
CA ARG A 34 -18.36 -10.52 3.82
C ARG A 34 -17.94 -10.01 2.45
N ILE A 35 -18.07 -8.70 2.28
CA ILE A 35 -17.49 -7.94 1.18
C ILE A 35 -16.37 -7.09 1.77
N HIS A 36 -15.17 -7.22 1.20
CA HIS A 36 -14.00 -6.43 1.59
C HIS A 36 -13.72 -5.39 0.51
N HIS A 37 -13.67 -4.13 0.89
CA HIS A 37 -13.16 -3.06 0.04
C HIS A 37 -11.66 -2.92 0.32
N HIS A 38 -10.87 -3.01 -0.75
CA HIS A 38 -9.41 -2.89 -0.70
C HIS A 38 -8.99 -1.61 -1.41
N GLY A 39 -7.97 -0.94 -0.88
CA GLY A 39 -7.46 0.32 -1.42
C GLY A 39 -7.57 1.48 -0.44
N VAL A 40 -7.26 2.67 -0.94
CA VAL A 40 -7.30 3.95 -0.22
C VAL A 40 -8.30 4.88 -0.91
N SER A 41 -8.84 5.83 -0.16
CA SER A 41 -9.83 6.78 -0.70
C SER A 41 -9.23 7.84 -1.62
N GLU A 42 -7.92 8.13 -1.45
CA GLU A 42 -7.17 9.14 -2.21
C GLU A 42 -5.87 8.50 -2.69
N GLU A 43 -5.69 8.37 -4.01
CA GLU A 43 -4.55 7.64 -4.60
C GLU A 43 -3.35 8.56 -4.91
N ASP A 44 -3.56 9.88 -5.02
CA ASP A 44 -2.57 10.83 -5.53
C ASP A 44 -1.25 10.88 -4.75
N SER A 45 -1.28 10.51 -3.46
CA SER A 45 -0.09 10.48 -2.60
C SER A 45 0.57 9.10 -2.51
N PHE A 46 0.11 8.14 -3.29
CA PHE A 46 0.65 6.78 -3.37
C PHE A 46 1.32 6.58 -4.71
N VAL A 47 2.62 6.28 -4.68
CA VAL A 47 3.43 6.15 -5.89
C VAL A 47 4.20 4.84 -5.87
N VAL A 48 4.49 4.32 -7.07
CA VAL A 48 5.45 3.23 -7.23
C VAL A 48 6.84 3.85 -7.28
N GLY A 49 7.71 3.42 -6.37
CA GLY A 49 9.08 3.86 -6.29
C GLY A 49 10.08 2.73 -6.49
N ARG A 50 11.35 3.10 -6.64
CA ARG A 50 12.47 2.15 -6.71
C ARG A 50 13.54 2.50 -5.70
N VAL A 51 13.97 1.52 -4.92
CA VAL A 51 14.98 1.69 -3.89
C VAL A 51 16.36 1.84 -4.56
N LEU A 52 16.95 3.03 -4.45
CA LEU A 52 18.27 3.34 -5.00
C LEU A 52 19.40 2.91 -4.07
N SER A 53 19.19 2.96 -2.75
CA SER A 53 20.18 2.46 -1.78
C SER A 53 19.52 2.19 -0.42
N CYS A 54 20.09 1.24 0.33
CA CYS A 54 19.71 0.93 1.70
C CYS A 54 20.96 0.97 2.58
N HIS A 55 20.88 1.59 3.74
CA HIS A 55 21.91 1.50 4.76
C HIS A 55 21.30 1.36 6.14
N ARG A 56 22.02 0.71 7.05
CA ARG A 56 21.55 0.50 8.42
C ARG A 56 21.42 1.84 9.13
N HIS A 57 20.34 2.00 9.87
CA HIS A 57 20.10 3.22 10.62
C HIS A 57 21.17 3.42 11.71
N PRO A 58 21.77 4.62 11.86
CA PRO A 58 22.91 4.85 12.75
C PRO A 58 22.56 4.65 14.24
N GLU A 59 21.33 5.00 14.64
CA GLU A 59 20.85 4.91 16.03
C GLU A 59 19.82 3.78 16.28
N ALA A 60 19.63 2.84 15.35
CA ALA A 60 18.62 1.80 15.50
C ALA A 60 18.97 0.50 14.79
N ASP A 61 19.01 -0.60 15.54
CA ASP A 61 19.46 -1.89 15.02
C ASP A 61 18.52 -2.55 14.01
N ARG A 62 17.22 -2.21 14.08
CA ARG A 62 16.12 -2.80 13.29
C ARG A 62 15.55 -1.86 12.22
N LEU A 63 16.16 -0.70 12.01
CA LEU A 63 15.73 0.25 11.00
C LEU A 63 16.78 0.36 9.90
N THR A 64 16.28 0.58 8.69
CA THR A 64 17.06 0.77 7.48
C THR A 64 16.65 2.11 6.88
N VAL A 65 17.62 2.94 6.54
CA VAL A 65 17.38 4.19 5.81
C VAL A 65 17.53 3.89 4.33
N CYS A 66 16.46 4.16 3.58
CA CYS A 66 16.35 3.87 2.16
C CYS A 66 16.27 5.18 1.38
N ILE A 67 17.05 5.30 0.31
CA ILE A 67 16.84 6.36 -0.70
C ILE A 67 15.98 5.75 -1.79
N VAL A 68 14.80 6.31 -2.03
CA VAL A 68 13.80 5.78 -2.96
C VAL A 68 13.51 6.81 -4.04
N ALA A 69 13.64 6.43 -5.31
CA ALA A 69 13.16 7.24 -6.42
C ALA A 69 11.63 7.17 -6.47
N VAL A 70 10.95 8.31 -6.48
CA VAL A 70 9.48 8.42 -6.33
C VAL A 70 8.82 9.22 -7.47
N GLY A 71 9.49 9.34 -8.62
CA GLY A 71 9.00 10.07 -9.79
C GLY A 71 10.12 10.40 -10.78
N GLU A 72 9.85 11.29 -11.74
CA GLU A 72 10.85 11.77 -12.71
C GLU A 72 11.86 12.72 -12.05
N GLY A 73 12.85 12.14 -11.39
CA GLY A 73 14.01 12.85 -10.83
C GLY A 73 13.97 13.09 -9.32
N ASP A 74 12.83 12.86 -8.67
CA ASP A 74 12.68 13.04 -7.23
C ASP A 74 13.08 11.78 -6.44
N THR A 75 13.82 12.01 -5.35
CA THR A 75 14.20 10.97 -4.39
C THR A 75 13.73 11.33 -2.99
N ALA A 76 13.18 10.36 -2.27
CA ALA A 76 12.80 10.47 -0.88
C ALA A 76 13.71 9.62 0.00
N GLU A 77 14.16 10.18 1.12
CA GLU A 77 14.79 9.43 2.20
C GLU A 77 13.70 8.88 3.13
N ILE A 78 13.59 7.56 3.22
CA ILE A 78 12.54 6.86 3.98
C ILE A 78 13.16 5.88 4.95
N VAL A 79 12.78 5.98 6.23
CA VAL A 79 13.17 5.02 7.25
C VAL A 79 12.19 3.86 7.24
N CYS A 80 12.68 2.66 6.96
CA CYS A 80 11.89 1.43 6.88
C CYS A 80 12.34 0.43 7.96
N GLY A 81 11.39 -0.25 8.58
CA GLY A 81 11.67 -1.33 9.55
C GLY A 81 11.54 -2.74 8.95
N ALA A 82 11.21 -2.85 7.66
CA ALA A 82 11.00 -4.14 7.01
C ALA A 82 12.36 -4.82 6.77
N PRO A 83 12.54 -6.10 7.18
CA PRO A 83 13.82 -6.79 7.04
C PRO A 83 14.15 -7.19 5.60
N ASN A 84 13.18 -7.11 4.69
CA ASN A 84 13.27 -7.53 3.29
C ASN A 84 13.43 -6.35 2.31
N VAL A 85 13.67 -5.13 2.80
CA VAL A 85 13.93 -3.98 1.91
C VAL A 85 15.36 -4.00 1.41
N GLU A 86 15.54 -4.04 0.10
CA GLU A 86 16.84 -4.18 -0.55
C GLU A 86 17.02 -3.18 -1.71
N HIS A 87 18.27 -2.98 -2.12
CA HIS A 87 18.61 -2.17 -3.30
C HIS A 87 17.93 -2.73 -4.56
N ASP A 88 17.52 -1.83 -5.46
CA ASP A 88 16.83 -2.11 -6.72
C ASP A 88 15.42 -2.74 -6.58
N MET A 89 14.90 -2.81 -5.35
CA MET A 89 13.53 -3.27 -5.11
C MET A 89 12.52 -2.21 -5.59
N THR A 90 11.49 -2.65 -6.31
CA THR A 90 10.31 -1.83 -6.62
C THR A 90 9.34 -1.90 -5.44
N VAL A 91 8.92 -0.74 -4.94
CA VAL A 91 8.15 -0.61 -3.70
C VAL A 91 6.97 0.34 -3.88
N ALA A 92 5.89 0.13 -3.12
CA ALA A 92 4.83 1.11 -2.98
C ALA A 92 5.22 2.12 -1.88
N VAL A 93 5.09 3.41 -2.19
CA VAL A 93 5.46 4.51 -1.29
C VAL A 93 4.25 5.39 -1.03
N ALA A 94 3.96 5.63 0.24
CA ALA A 94 3.06 6.69 0.67
C ALA A 94 3.88 7.96 0.94
N GLN A 95 3.60 9.02 0.21
CA GLN A 95 4.22 10.34 0.37
C GLN A 95 3.55 11.13 1.52
N PRO A 96 4.23 12.11 2.13
CA PRO A 96 3.61 13.00 3.11
C PRO A 96 2.33 13.64 2.56
N GLY A 97 1.24 13.55 3.31
CA GLY A 97 -0.10 13.95 2.88
C GLY A 97 -1.04 12.77 2.59
N ALA A 98 -0.48 11.57 2.34
CA ALA A 98 -1.26 10.36 2.09
C ALA A 98 -2.23 10.04 3.24
N VAL A 99 -3.44 9.59 2.90
CA VAL A 99 -4.45 9.13 3.87
C VAL A 99 -4.50 7.61 3.85
N MET A 100 -4.13 7.01 4.97
CA MET A 100 -4.11 5.56 5.15
C MET A 100 -5.54 4.98 5.26
N PRO A 101 -5.75 3.68 5.04
CA PRO A 101 -7.08 3.07 5.10
C PRO A 101 -7.81 3.21 6.44
N ASP A 102 -7.08 3.45 7.53
CA ASP A 102 -7.61 3.71 8.87
C ASP A 102 -8.01 5.18 9.09
N GLY A 103 -7.81 6.04 8.10
CA GLY A 103 -8.06 7.49 8.15
C GLY A 103 -6.87 8.31 8.65
N THR A 104 -5.73 7.67 8.98
CA THR A 104 -4.54 8.39 9.45
C THR A 104 -3.87 9.13 8.30
N ARG A 105 -3.66 10.44 8.46
CA ARG A 105 -2.89 11.25 7.49
C ARG A 105 -1.40 11.18 7.80
N LEU A 106 -0.61 10.77 6.81
CA LEU A 106 0.84 10.66 6.92
C LEU A 106 1.50 12.04 6.88
N GLY A 107 2.43 12.30 7.79
CA GLY A 107 3.26 13.50 7.81
C GLY A 107 4.75 13.15 7.78
N LEU A 108 5.60 14.18 7.79
CA LEU A 108 7.03 14.00 8.01
C LEU A 108 7.26 13.47 9.42
N ALA A 109 8.00 12.37 9.54
CA ALA A 109 8.30 11.74 10.82
C ALA A 109 9.81 11.75 11.07
N LYS A 110 10.23 12.03 12.30
CA LYS A 110 11.62 11.90 12.72
C LYS A 110 11.79 10.65 13.57
N LEU A 111 12.46 9.64 13.04
CA LEU A 111 12.74 8.39 13.73
C LEU A 111 14.20 8.40 14.17
N ARG A 112 14.45 8.43 15.49
CA ARG A 112 15.79 8.30 16.08
C ARG A 112 16.84 9.21 15.40
N GLY A 113 16.48 10.48 15.17
CA GLY A 113 17.40 11.45 14.59
C GLY A 113 17.28 11.63 13.07
N VAL A 114 16.79 10.63 12.32
CA VAL A 114 16.67 10.68 10.85
C VAL A 114 15.24 11.07 10.44
N VAL A 115 15.11 11.92 9.43
CA VAL A 115 13.80 12.37 8.92
C VAL A 115 13.34 11.42 7.82
N SER A 116 12.14 10.86 7.97
CA SER A 116 11.49 10.01 6.96
C SER A 116 10.50 10.85 6.15
N HIS A 117 10.72 10.92 4.85
CA HIS A 117 9.91 11.64 3.87
C HIS A 117 8.85 10.75 3.23
N GLY A 118 8.17 9.96 4.06
CA GLY A 118 7.16 9.00 3.62
C GLY A 118 7.28 7.66 4.32
N MET A 119 6.62 6.66 3.74
CA MET A 119 6.57 5.29 4.24
C MET A 119 6.60 4.29 3.08
N ILE A 120 7.45 3.27 3.17
CA ILE A 120 7.37 2.08 2.31
C ILE A 120 6.24 1.21 2.85
N LEU A 121 5.29 0.86 1.99
CA LEU A 121 4.09 0.13 2.34
C LEU A 121 4.30 -1.39 2.34
N ALA A 122 3.50 -2.07 3.17
CA ALA A 122 3.32 -3.50 3.15
C ALA A 122 1.90 -3.84 2.62
N GLU A 123 1.69 -5.09 2.24
CA GLU A 123 0.40 -5.62 1.78
C GLU A 123 -0.67 -5.69 2.87
#